data_AF-A0AAP4Y4K6-F1
#
_entry.id   AF-A0AAP4Y4K6-F1
#
_cell.length_a   1.000
_cell.length_b   1.000
_cell.length_c   1.000
_cell.angle_alpha   90.00
_cell.angle_beta   90.00
_cell.angle_gamma   90.00
#
_symmetry.space_group_name_H-M   'P 1'
#
loop_
_entity.id
_entity.type
_entity.pdbx_description
1 polymer ?
#
loop_
_entity_poly.entity_id
_entity_poly.type
_entity_poly.pdbx_seq_one_letter_code
_entity_poly.pdbx_strand_id
1 'polypeptide(L)'
;MSSCSGSWSATRLRTAVIRAAAVGAGVLAAACGSGGGPTSVSSTTNVVKVSLKAGQSQVASPAGKVLELDIPGAPTGGAEYRLALQSASRTAGAMTSMELSASVPGATASMSPSMSEGVSSAWSGWAGTPPRWARRDRWETGFRQRVRELLLRSGARPARRPGEGLHARAALLGGGAPAVGDTLHFRFAISDRSSGTLTCQVDSSAVPSGITAVVRQVGQRAIFVSDTGDSGDFTGSQFQTLSDDADQYIIPVDSAYFGAPADLDGNGHVIVLFTRQVNLLTPKGSSTFEGGFFVPIDLADSAGTNGCATSNEAELVYLLAPDPAGADGDTISETFAFNNAIDVTGHELSHMIRAEDRIIKGGGTFSDLEDTWLDEGLAHLAEEVIGFAYAGRSVRQDLDFQDIRASQRDLDAFNDFQIDDFSRLAYYMMDPNGTETLTTSDPGGTASLRFRGFAWMFLRWLGDQYGPAGNGIVSGSDEQRLFQRISTGGPSHEKGVQNILDAISQVDGTSVTWDSLLADFAIMPAVDDTTPSLASSLEEEPTWNLPDIYKGLNSQLSTYPPFSKPYPLAVTTSGFASGKYDFDVDASTEKYLTFSSTGSAPGLTLRLTDASGGALLAGAAAQVTIVRIR
;
A
#
# COMPACT_ATOMS: atom_id res chain seq x y z
N MET A 1 6.82 23.42 -59.10
CA MET A 1 8.25 23.10 -59.26
C MET A 1 8.90 23.53 -57.95
N SER A 2 9.28 22.67 -56.99
CA SER A 2 9.77 21.29 -57.07
C SER A 2 9.59 20.57 -55.71
N SER A 3 9.18 19.30 -55.77
CA SER A 3 9.27 18.11 -54.85
C SER A 3 9.82 18.27 -53.41
N CYS A 4 9.18 17.79 -52.32
CA CYS A 4 8.74 16.44 -51.87
C CYS A 4 9.85 15.42 -51.50
N SER A 5 9.94 15.07 -50.19
CA SER A 5 10.17 13.71 -49.62
C SER A 5 10.16 13.75 -48.08
N GLY A 6 9.12 13.23 -47.40
CA GLY A 6 9.19 12.04 -46.50
C GLY A 6 9.31 12.46 -45.02
N SER A 7 8.61 11.92 -44.01
CA SER A 7 7.87 10.68 -43.82
C SER A 7 6.67 10.91 -42.89
N TRP A 8 5.58 10.17 -43.12
CA TRP A 8 4.40 10.16 -42.25
C TRP A 8 4.62 9.17 -41.11
N SER A 9 4.60 9.64 -39.87
CA SER A 9 4.41 8.79 -38.69
C SER A 9 2.91 8.61 -38.46
N ALA A 10 2.47 7.36 -38.41
CA ALA A 10 1.09 6.99 -38.19
C ALA A 10 0.69 7.27 -36.73
N THR A 11 -0.07 8.34 -36.53
CA THR A 11 -0.84 8.56 -35.30
C THR A 11 -1.80 7.40 -35.11
N ARG A 12 -1.49 6.48 -34.18
CA ARG A 12 -2.44 5.47 -33.72
C ARG A 12 -3.52 6.18 -32.90
N LEU A 13 -4.65 6.48 -33.54
CA LEU A 13 -5.90 6.75 -32.84
C LEU A 13 -6.28 5.49 -32.04
N ARG A 14 -6.15 5.57 -30.70
CA ARG A 14 -6.76 4.60 -29.79
C ARG A 14 -8.27 4.84 -29.80
N THR A 15 -9.03 3.89 -30.32
CA THR A 15 -10.49 3.90 -30.26
C THR A 15 -10.92 3.60 -28.83
N ALA A 16 -11.27 4.62 -28.06
CA ALA A 16 -11.90 4.47 -26.75
C ALA A 16 -13.29 3.83 -26.92
N VAL A 17 -13.47 2.62 -26.38
CA VAL A 17 -14.81 2.03 -26.21
C VAL A 17 -15.38 2.59 -24.91
N ILE A 18 -16.08 3.72 -25.02
CA ILE A 18 -16.81 4.36 -23.93
C ILE A 18 -17.98 3.45 -23.53
N ARG A 19 -17.95 2.88 -22.32
CA ARG A 19 -19.15 2.30 -21.68
C ARG A 19 -19.90 3.41 -20.94
N ALA A 20 -20.96 3.91 -21.55
CA ALA A 20 -21.87 4.86 -20.91
C ALA A 20 -22.72 4.13 -19.85
N ALA A 21 -22.47 4.39 -18.57
CA ALA A 21 -23.45 4.16 -17.51
C ALA A 21 -24.36 5.40 -17.45
N ALA A 22 -25.61 5.27 -17.90
CA ALA A 22 -26.61 6.31 -17.76
C ALA A 22 -27.03 6.44 -16.29
N VAL A 23 -26.47 7.41 -15.57
CA VAL A 23 -26.95 7.82 -14.24
C VAL A 23 -27.98 8.92 -14.42
N GLY A 24 -29.26 8.59 -14.16
CA GLY A 24 -30.32 9.58 -14.08
C GLY A 24 -30.13 10.45 -12.84
N ALA A 25 -29.94 11.76 -13.06
CA ALA A 25 -29.87 12.75 -12.00
C ALA A 25 -31.23 12.87 -11.28
N GLY A 26 -31.32 12.34 -10.06
CA GLY A 26 -32.41 12.60 -9.12
C GLY A 26 -31.94 13.58 -8.05
N VAL A 27 -32.49 14.79 -8.07
CA VAL A 27 -32.29 15.83 -7.05
C VAL A 27 -32.74 15.33 -5.68
N LEU A 28 -31.82 15.25 -4.71
CA LEU A 28 -32.13 14.96 -3.31
C LEU A 28 -32.57 16.25 -2.60
N ALA A 29 -33.87 16.36 -2.34
CA ALA A 29 -34.40 17.26 -1.33
C ALA A 29 -34.33 16.55 0.03
N ALA A 30 -33.57 17.12 0.96
CA ALA A 30 -33.48 16.64 2.34
C ALA A 30 -34.80 16.88 3.08
N ALA A 31 -35.35 15.83 3.68
CA ALA A 31 -36.40 15.93 4.69
C ALA A 31 -36.03 15.03 5.88
N CYS A 32 -35.75 15.65 7.02
CA CYS A 32 -35.68 14.97 8.32
C CYS A 32 -37.07 14.45 8.67
N GLY A 33 -37.20 13.13 8.86
CA GLY A 33 -38.44 12.50 9.31
C GLY A 33 -38.15 11.13 9.92
N SER A 34 -38.32 11.03 11.23
CA SER A 34 -38.18 9.83 12.05
C SER A 34 -39.17 8.72 11.68
N GLY A 35 -38.68 7.48 11.54
CA GLY A 35 -39.46 6.25 11.66
C GLY A 35 -40.02 5.68 10.35
N GLY A 36 -39.32 4.70 9.77
CA GLY A 36 -39.81 3.83 8.68
C GLY A 36 -39.04 2.52 8.67
N GLY A 37 -39.75 1.38 8.72
CA GLY A 37 -39.18 0.03 8.74
C GLY A 37 -38.45 -0.38 7.45
N PRO A 38 -37.99 -1.65 7.36
CA PRO A 38 -37.04 -2.09 6.33
C PRO A 38 -37.58 -1.84 4.92
N THR A 39 -36.80 -1.12 4.13
CA THR A 39 -37.03 -0.89 2.70
C THR A 39 -37.18 -2.22 1.98
N SER A 40 -38.26 -2.36 1.21
CA SER A 40 -38.66 -3.58 0.50
C SER A 40 -37.58 -4.12 -0.45
N VAL A 41 -37.27 -5.42 -0.30
CA VAL A 41 -36.45 -6.22 -1.22
C VAL A 41 -37.21 -6.44 -2.53
N SER A 42 -36.64 -6.07 -3.67
CA SER A 42 -37.20 -6.41 -4.99
C SER A 42 -36.97 -7.90 -5.29
N SER A 43 -38.01 -8.62 -5.70
CA SER A 43 -37.91 -10.03 -6.14
C SER A 43 -37.41 -10.19 -7.59
N THR A 44 -37.09 -9.10 -8.28
CA THR A 44 -36.62 -9.14 -9.67
C THR A 44 -35.18 -9.65 -9.75
N THR A 45 -34.91 -10.59 -10.64
CA THR A 45 -33.55 -11.11 -10.92
C THR A 45 -32.88 -10.29 -12.04
N ASN A 46 -31.60 -9.98 -11.88
CA ASN A 46 -30.72 -9.53 -12.96
C ASN A 46 -30.02 -10.75 -13.55
N VAL A 47 -30.43 -11.18 -14.74
CA VAL A 47 -29.83 -12.34 -15.43
C VAL A 47 -28.80 -11.87 -16.43
N VAL A 48 -27.56 -12.32 -16.25
CA VAL A 48 -26.41 -12.01 -17.08
C VAL A 48 -25.95 -13.27 -17.78
N LYS A 49 -26.03 -13.28 -19.11
CA LYS A 49 -25.49 -14.38 -19.93
C LYS A 49 -23.99 -14.19 -20.12
N VAL A 50 -23.20 -15.15 -19.66
CA VAL A 50 -21.75 -15.14 -19.79
C VAL A 50 -21.39 -15.68 -21.18
N SER A 51 -20.68 -14.88 -21.98
CA SER A 51 -20.20 -15.29 -23.31
C SER A 51 -18.77 -14.85 -23.51
N LEU A 52 -17.86 -15.55 -22.82
CA LEU A 52 -16.44 -15.24 -22.77
C LEU A 52 -15.63 -16.23 -23.60
N LYS A 53 -14.65 -15.72 -24.35
CA LYS A 53 -13.51 -16.49 -24.86
C LYS A 53 -12.43 -16.59 -23.78
N ALA A 54 -11.50 -17.54 -23.93
CA ALA A 54 -10.32 -17.57 -23.07
C ALA A 54 -9.61 -16.21 -23.05
N GLY A 55 -9.21 -15.75 -21.87
CA GLY A 55 -8.62 -14.43 -21.63
C GLY A 55 -9.61 -13.26 -21.58
N GLN A 56 -10.92 -13.49 -21.71
CA GLN A 56 -11.94 -12.44 -21.57
C GLN A 56 -12.57 -12.46 -20.18
N SER A 57 -12.80 -11.27 -19.64
CA SER A 57 -13.53 -11.06 -18.40
C SER A 57 -14.87 -10.33 -18.62
N GLN A 58 -15.72 -10.39 -17.60
CA GLN A 58 -16.93 -9.60 -17.49
C GLN A 58 -17.23 -9.32 -16.02
N VAL A 59 -17.52 -8.05 -15.72
CA VAL A 59 -18.04 -7.62 -14.41
C VAL A 59 -19.56 -7.63 -14.42
N ALA A 60 -20.16 -8.10 -13.34
CA ALA A 60 -21.60 -8.09 -13.12
C ALA A 60 -21.93 -7.62 -11.70
N SER A 61 -22.99 -6.83 -11.54
CA SER A 61 -23.46 -6.40 -10.23
C SER A 61 -24.95 -6.73 -10.03
N PRO A 62 -25.37 -7.13 -8.81
CA PRO A 62 -26.77 -7.26 -8.41
C PRO A 62 -27.55 -5.94 -8.48
N ALA A 63 -26.95 -4.78 -8.21
CA ALA A 63 -27.63 -3.47 -8.23
C ALA A 63 -28.99 -3.45 -7.49
N GLY A 64 -29.06 -4.04 -6.29
CA GLY A 64 -30.30 -4.13 -5.49
C GLY A 64 -31.25 -5.26 -5.89
N LYS A 65 -30.78 -6.22 -6.71
CA LYS A 65 -31.50 -7.40 -7.20
C LYS A 65 -30.75 -8.68 -6.86
N VAL A 66 -31.38 -9.83 -7.11
CA VAL A 66 -30.66 -11.11 -7.19
C VAL A 66 -29.83 -11.11 -8.47
N LEU A 67 -28.55 -11.48 -8.42
CA LEU A 67 -27.72 -11.65 -9.60
C LEU A 67 -27.71 -13.12 -10.03
N GLU A 68 -27.95 -13.37 -11.31
CA GLU A 68 -27.83 -14.70 -11.92
C GLU A 68 -26.86 -14.64 -13.10
N LEU A 69 -25.84 -15.50 -13.09
CA LEU A 69 -24.86 -15.66 -14.15
C LEU A 69 -25.09 -16.99 -14.86
N ASP A 70 -25.46 -16.95 -16.13
CA ASP A 70 -25.63 -18.14 -16.96
C ASP A 70 -24.33 -18.43 -17.72
N ILE A 71 -23.59 -19.45 -17.27
CA ILE A 71 -22.35 -19.91 -17.87
C ILE A 71 -22.66 -21.04 -18.87
N PRO A 72 -22.26 -20.90 -20.15
CA PRO A 72 -22.50 -21.93 -21.16
C PRO A 72 -21.66 -23.18 -20.89
N GLY A 73 -22.24 -24.33 -21.19
CA GLY A 73 -21.50 -25.60 -21.14
C GLY A 73 -20.44 -25.69 -22.24
N ALA A 74 -19.37 -26.42 -21.97
CA ALA A 74 -18.33 -26.77 -22.93
C ALA A 74 -18.36 -28.29 -23.20
N PRO A 75 -18.99 -28.75 -24.29
CA PRO A 75 -19.16 -30.18 -24.54
C PRO A 75 -17.83 -30.91 -24.82
N THR A 76 -16.77 -30.20 -25.23
CA THR A 76 -15.43 -30.75 -25.49
C THR A 76 -14.35 -29.76 -25.03
N GLY A 77 -13.17 -30.27 -24.65
CA GLY A 77 -11.96 -29.45 -24.39
C GLY A 77 -11.79 -28.87 -22.98
N GLY A 78 -12.72 -29.14 -22.05
CA GLY A 78 -12.68 -28.52 -20.73
C GLY A 78 -13.21 -27.10 -20.72
N ALA A 79 -13.43 -26.59 -19.52
CA ALA A 79 -13.66 -25.17 -19.29
C ALA A 79 -13.11 -24.80 -17.92
N GLU A 80 -12.59 -23.58 -17.79
CA GLU A 80 -12.18 -23.03 -16.51
C GLU A 80 -12.59 -21.57 -16.40
N TYR A 81 -13.41 -21.27 -15.39
CA TYR A 81 -13.82 -19.91 -15.05
C TYR A 81 -13.34 -19.58 -13.65
N ARG A 82 -12.73 -18.41 -13.50
CA ARG A 82 -12.37 -17.85 -12.21
C ARG A 82 -13.27 -16.66 -11.90
N LEU A 83 -13.73 -16.60 -10.67
CA LEU A 83 -14.59 -15.54 -10.16
C LEU A 83 -13.85 -14.82 -9.03
N ALA A 84 -13.83 -13.50 -9.08
CA ALA A 84 -13.61 -12.65 -7.92
C ALA A 84 -14.98 -12.19 -7.42
N LEU A 85 -15.35 -12.62 -6.21
CA LEU A 85 -16.59 -12.28 -5.52
C LEU A 85 -16.28 -11.14 -4.55
N GLN A 86 -16.84 -9.94 -4.77
CA GLN A 86 -16.32 -8.71 -4.16
C GLN A 86 -17.40 -7.86 -3.51
N SER A 87 -16.98 -7.00 -2.59
CA SER A 87 -17.74 -5.82 -2.15
C SER A 87 -16.93 -4.57 -2.45
N ALA A 88 -17.42 -3.69 -3.34
CA ALA A 88 -16.81 -2.39 -3.59
C ALA A 88 -17.20 -1.32 -2.54
N SER A 89 -17.70 -1.74 -1.37
CA SER A 89 -18.07 -0.82 -0.30
C SER A 89 -16.83 -0.05 0.15
N ARG A 90 -16.96 1.28 0.26
CA ARG A 90 -15.90 2.15 0.78
C ARG A 90 -15.97 2.33 2.29
N THR A 91 -16.90 1.63 2.95
CA THR A 91 -17.07 1.74 4.41
C THR A 91 -16.11 0.79 5.08
N ALA A 92 -14.96 1.28 5.54
CA ALA A 92 -13.95 0.48 6.23
C ALA A 92 -14.57 -0.35 7.36
N GLY A 93 -14.21 -1.62 7.44
CA GLY A 93 -14.73 -2.58 8.43
C GLY A 93 -16.18 -3.02 8.21
N ALA A 94 -16.87 -2.57 7.16
CA ALA A 94 -18.16 -3.14 6.78
C ALA A 94 -17.96 -4.53 6.17
N MET A 95 -18.94 -5.40 6.40
CA MET A 95 -18.96 -6.77 5.92
C MET A 95 -20.31 -7.07 5.28
N THR A 96 -20.32 -7.87 4.22
CA THR A 96 -21.53 -8.34 3.55
C THR A 96 -21.58 -9.86 3.53
N SER A 97 -22.57 -10.45 4.18
CA SER A 97 -22.87 -11.88 4.06
C SER A 97 -23.58 -12.20 2.75
N MET A 98 -23.02 -13.12 1.96
CA MET A 98 -23.52 -13.53 0.66
C MET A 98 -23.69 -15.06 0.59
N GLU A 99 -24.67 -15.51 -0.20
CA GLU A 99 -24.80 -16.90 -0.63
C GLU A 99 -24.61 -16.97 -2.16
N LEU A 100 -23.72 -17.85 -2.63
CA LEU A 100 -23.62 -18.23 -4.03
C LEU A 100 -24.20 -19.64 -4.20
N SER A 101 -25.29 -19.75 -4.95
CA SER A 101 -25.89 -21.04 -5.34
C SER A 101 -25.46 -21.38 -6.77
N ALA A 102 -24.77 -22.50 -6.95
CA ALA A 102 -24.43 -23.06 -8.25
C ALA A 102 -25.45 -24.14 -8.64
N SER A 103 -25.94 -24.11 -9.88
CA SER A 103 -26.95 -25.04 -10.40
C SER A 103 -26.54 -25.58 -11.78
N VAL A 104 -26.46 -26.90 -11.90
CA VAL A 104 -26.36 -27.60 -13.18
C VAL A 104 -27.75 -28.10 -13.57
N PRO A 105 -28.27 -27.77 -14.77
CA PRO A 105 -29.57 -28.23 -15.23
C PRO A 105 -29.72 -29.76 -15.14
N GLY A 106 -30.75 -30.22 -14.42
CA GLY A 106 -31.07 -31.64 -14.28
C GLY A 106 -30.26 -32.41 -13.23
N ALA A 107 -29.33 -31.76 -12.52
CA ALA A 107 -28.59 -32.37 -11.41
C ALA A 107 -29.27 -32.10 -10.06
N THR A 108 -29.35 -33.12 -9.19
CA THR A 108 -29.73 -32.95 -7.78
C THR A 108 -28.57 -32.33 -7.01
N ALA A 109 -28.85 -31.36 -6.13
CA ALA A 109 -27.85 -30.68 -5.31
C ALA A 109 -27.00 -31.69 -4.50
N SER A 110 -25.68 -31.49 -4.49
CA SER A 110 -24.74 -32.28 -3.70
C SER A 110 -23.82 -31.32 -2.94
N MET A 111 -23.73 -31.52 -1.62
CA MET A 111 -22.85 -30.88 -0.61
C MET A 111 -22.48 -29.40 -0.80
N SER A 112 -22.72 -28.59 0.24
CA SER A 112 -22.21 -27.23 0.37
C SER A 112 -20.73 -27.24 0.75
N PRO A 113 -19.79 -26.80 -0.11
CA PRO A 113 -18.44 -26.52 0.31
C PRO A 113 -18.43 -25.17 1.06
N SER A 114 -17.81 -25.10 2.23
CA SER A 114 -17.43 -23.80 2.80
C SER A 114 -16.33 -23.21 1.91
N MET A 115 -16.46 -21.94 1.53
CA MET A 115 -15.30 -21.18 1.07
C MET A 115 -14.44 -20.91 2.30
N SER A 116 -13.42 -21.73 2.50
CA SER A 116 -12.55 -21.63 3.68
C SER A 116 -11.90 -20.26 3.73
N GLU A 117 -11.87 -19.65 4.92
CA GLU A 117 -11.02 -18.51 5.20
C GLU A 117 -9.55 -18.89 4.98
N GLY A 118 -8.81 -18.00 4.33
CA GLY A 118 -7.39 -18.16 4.11
C GLY A 118 -6.65 -18.22 5.44
N VAL A 119 -6.00 -19.35 5.72
CA VAL A 119 -5.03 -19.63 6.79
C VAL A 119 -5.12 -18.68 8.01
N SER A 120 -5.86 -19.09 9.04
CA SER A 120 -5.75 -18.51 10.39
C SER A 120 -4.30 -18.67 10.90
N SER A 121 -3.64 -17.54 11.18
CA SER A 121 -2.48 -17.41 12.06
C SER A 121 -1.35 -18.45 11.88
N ALA A 122 -0.78 -18.59 10.67
CA ALA A 122 0.43 -19.42 10.45
C ALA A 122 1.66 -19.00 11.29
N TRP A 123 1.59 -17.85 11.95
CA TRP A 123 2.63 -17.37 12.87
C TRP A 123 2.74 -18.21 14.16
N SER A 124 1.67 -18.84 14.64
CA SER A 124 1.64 -19.48 15.97
C SER A 124 2.38 -20.82 16.06
N GLY A 125 3.14 -21.23 15.04
CA GLY A 125 3.81 -22.54 15.02
C GLY A 125 5.15 -22.60 14.27
N TRP A 126 5.69 -21.46 13.84
CA TRP A 126 6.97 -21.45 13.13
C TRP A 126 8.14 -21.44 14.12
N ALA A 127 8.97 -22.48 14.07
CA ALA A 127 10.07 -22.73 15.02
C ALA A 127 11.42 -22.12 14.60
N GLY A 128 11.48 -21.36 13.50
CA GLY A 128 12.69 -20.65 13.08
C GLY A 128 12.78 -19.24 13.70
N THR A 129 13.81 -18.47 13.33
CA THR A 129 13.94 -17.02 13.60
C THR A 129 13.61 -16.25 12.33
N PRO A 130 12.52 -15.44 12.24
CA PRO A 130 11.98 -15.05 10.93
C PRO A 130 13.07 -14.33 10.14
N PRO A 131 13.09 -14.38 8.81
CA PRO A 131 13.96 -13.47 8.07
C PRO A 131 13.77 -12.06 8.62
N ARG A 132 14.85 -11.27 8.68
CA ARG A 132 14.84 -9.92 9.25
C ARG A 132 13.59 -9.10 8.87
N TRP A 133 13.27 -9.15 7.59
CA TRP A 133 12.22 -8.41 6.90
C TRP A 133 10.81 -8.87 7.33
N ALA A 134 10.68 -10.15 7.73
CA ALA A 134 9.46 -10.72 8.29
C ALA A 134 9.07 -10.23 9.70
N ARG A 135 9.89 -9.39 10.36
CA ARG A 135 9.75 -9.05 11.79
C ARG A 135 9.38 -7.59 12.07
N ARG A 136 8.80 -6.82 11.15
CA ARG A 136 8.31 -5.46 11.48
C ARG A 136 6.88 -5.52 12.06
N ASP A 137 6.36 -4.41 12.59
CA ASP A 137 4.93 -4.20 12.94
C ASP A 137 4.38 -4.73 14.28
N ARG A 138 4.84 -4.18 15.40
CA ARG A 138 3.96 -4.13 16.59
C ARG A 138 3.70 -2.73 17.12
N TRP A 139 4.69 -1.86 17.04
CA TRP A 139 4.59 -0.51 17.62
C TRP A 139 3.83 0.47 16.72
N GLU A 140 3.99 0.37 15.39
CA GLU A 140 3.23 1.15 14.39
C GLU A 140 1.70 0.98 14.46
N THR A 141 1.19 -0.08 15.10
CA THR A 141 -0.26 -0.32 15.27
C THR A 141 -0.93 0.92 15.87
N GLY A 142 -1.73 1.62 15.06
CA GLY A 142 -2.38 2.88 15.41
C GLY A 142 -1.43 4.04 15.80
N PHE A 143 -0.11 3.94 15.61
CA PHE A 143 0.84 5.01 15.95
C PHE A 143 0.51 6.29 15.19
N ARG A 144 0.42 6.21 13.86
CA ARG A 144 0.06 7.35 12.99
C ARG A 144 -1.28 7.97 13.38
N GLN A 145 -2.27 7.14 13.71
CA GLN A 145 -3.57 7.62 14.19
C GLN A 145 -3.42 8.37 15.52
N ARG A 146 -2.69 7.82 16.51
CA ARG A 146 -2.45 8.47 17.81
C ARG A 146 -1.72 9.81 17.67
N VAL A 147 -0.75 9.90 16.75
CA VAL A 147 -0.07 11.16 16.41
C VAL A 147 -1.05 12.18 15.87
N ARG A 148 -1.87 11.80 14.88
CA ARG A 148 -2.88 12.67 14.29
C ARG A 148 -3.89 13.15 15.33
N GLU A 149 -4.42 12.24 16.14
CA GLU A 149 -5.34 12.55 17.23
C GLU A 149 -4.71 13.50 18.25
N LEU A 150 -3.41 13.37 18.54
CA LEU A 150 -2.69 14.29 19.42
C LEU A 150 -2.63 15.68 18.82
N LEU A 151 -2.22 15.80 17.57
CA LEU A 151 -2.05 17.10 16.91
C LEU A 151 -3.39 17.82 16.77
N LEU A 152 -4.46 17.08 16.47
CA LEU A 152 -5.81 17.64 16.39
C LEU A 152 -6.34 18.07 17.78
N ARG A 153 -6.20 17.22 18.81
CA ARG A 153 -6.71 17.53 20.16
C ARG A 153 -5.92 18.64 20.87
N SER A 154 -4.63 18.78 20.57
CA SER A 154 -3.78 19.85 21.10
C SER A 154 -3.99 21.19 20.38
N GLY A 155 -4.68 21.18 19.24
CA GLY A 155 -4.79 22.35 18.37
C GLY A 155 -3.46 22.73 17.70
N ALA A 156 -2.50 21.79 17.65
CA ALA A 156 -1.20 21.99 17.03
C ALA A 156 -1.35 22.49 15.59
N ARG A 157 -0.49 23.43 15.21
CA ARG A 157 -0.45 23.97 13.86
C ARG A 157 0.80 23.49 13.15
N PRO A 158 0.74 23.25 11.83
CA PRO A 158 1.95 23.07 11.04
C PRO A 158 2.88 24.28 11.22
N ALA A 159 4.18 24.02 11.28
CA ALA A 159 5.20 25.04 11.31
C ALA A 159 5.20 25.83 9.99
N ARG A 160 5.82 27.01 10.00
CA ARG A 160 5.95 27.86 8.82
C ARG A 160 7.41 27.94 8.40
N ARG A 161 7.61 28.04 7.10
CA ARG A 161 8.95 28.20 6.52
C ARG A 161 9.64 29.48 7.01
N PRO A 162 10.98 29.48 7.08
CA PRO A 162 11.76 30.69 7.33
C PRO A 162 11.39 31.81 6.35
N GLY A 163 10.67 32.83 6.82
CA GLY A 163 10.24 34.00 6.01
C GLY A 163 8.72 34.24 5.95
N GLU A 164 7.87 33.31 6.38
CA GLU A 164 6.40 33.43 6.27
C GLU A 164 5.66 33.74 7.61
N GLY A 165 6.40 34.08 8.66
CA GLY A 165 5.85 34.46 9.96
C GLY A 165 6.77 34.06 11.11
N LEU A 166 7.02 34.98 12.02
CA LEU A 166 7.95 34.87 13.15
C LEU A 166 7.60 33.69 14.08
N HIS A 167 8.52 32.72 14.23
CA HIS A 167 9.19 32.44 15.51
C HIS A 167 10.55 31.75 15.26
N ALA A 168 11.58 32.28 15.92
CA ALA A 168 12.97 31.93 15.72
C ALA A 168 13.34 30.68 16.53
N ARG A 169 13.30 29.51 15.88
CA ARG A 169 14.04 28.33 16.33
C ARG A 169 14.92 27.67 15.27
N ALA A 170 15.24 28.43 14.21
CA ALA A 170 16.43 28.26 13.36
C ALA A 170 17.78 28.20 14.13
N ALA A 171 17.75 28.19 15.47
CA ALA A 171 18.88 28.12 16.38
C ALA A 171 19.28 26.69 16.77
N LEU A 172 18.59 25.63 16.31
CA LEU A 172 19.13 24.27 16.46
C LEU A 172 20.34 24.03 15.53
N LEU A 173 20.41 24.73 14.37
CA LEU A 173 21.49 24.59 13.38
C LEU A 173 22.04 25.90 12.79
N GLY A 174 21.53 27.08 13.15
CA GLY A 174 22.13 28.36 12.75
C GLY A 174 22.00 28.73 11.26
N GLY A 175 21.06 28.12 10.52
CA GLY A 175 20.79 28.44 9.11
C GLY A 175 21.80 27.87 8.11
N GLY A 176 22.54 26.83 8.50
CA GLY A 176 23.41 26.06 7.61
C GLY A 176 23.62 24.64 8.15
N ALA A 177 24.12 23.76 7.30
CA ALA A 177 24.44 22.39 7.71
C ALA A 177 25.54 22.38 8.79
N PRO A 178 25.39 21.55 9.86
CA PRO A 178 26.42 21.39 10.88
C PRO A 178 27.66 20.68 10.31
N ALA A 179 28.77 20.74 11.02
CA ALA A 179 29.99 20.02 10.67
C ALA A 179 30.03 18.62 11.29
N VAL A 180 30.75 17.69 10.66
CA VAL A 180 31.05 16.37 11.26
C VAL A 180 31.75 16.57 12.62
N GLY A 181 31.23 15.92 13.65
CA GLY A 181 31.68 16.06 15.04
C GLY A 181 30.88 17.06 15.88
N ASP A 182 30.03 17.89 15.27
CA ASP A 182 29.15 18.79 16.02
C ASP A 182 28.13 17.99 16.84
N THR A 183 27.76 18.53 18.01
CA THR A 183 26.75 17.94 18.90
C THR A 183 25.42 18.67 18.73
N LEU A 184 24.36 17.90 18.47
CA LEU A 184 22.99 18.36 18.28
C LEU A 184 22.08 17.85 19.40
N HIS A 185 20.99 18.56 19.65
CA HIS A 185 20.02 18.23 20.69
C HIS A 185 18.60 18.13 20.13
N PHE A 186 18.07 16.91 20.03
CA PHE A 186 16.73 16.69 19.51
C PHE A 186 15.70 16.56 20.64
N ARG A 187 14.49 17.05 20.38
CA ARG A 187 13.31 16.68 21.15
C ARG A 187 12.86 15.28 20.76
N PHE A 188 12.18 14.63 21.69
CA PHE A 188 11.58 13.33 21.49
C PHE A 188 10.15 13.41 22.00
N ALA A 189 9.17 13.02 21.20
CA ALA A 189 7.75 13.23 21.52
C ALA A 189 7.10 12.04 22.23
N ILE A 190 7.77 10.89 22.30
CA ILE A 190 7.25 9.67 22.93
C ILE A 190 7.53 9.74 24.44
N SER A 191 6.48 9.97 25.23
CA SER A 191 6.55 10.08 26.70
C SER A 191 6.44 8.74 27.43
N ASP A 192 5.82 7.74 26.81
CA ASP A 192 5.78 6.37 27.33
C ASP A 192 5.96 5.38 26.18
N ARG A 193 7.09 4.67 26.22
CA ARG A 193 7.50 3.70 25.20
C ARG A 193 6.61 2.45 25.19
N SER A 194 6.08 2.06 26.35
CA SER A 194 5.28 0.83 26.50
C SER A 194 3.89 0.96 25.86
N SER A 195 3.32 2.15 25.93
CA SER A 195 2.01 2.47 25.33
C SER A 195 2.12 3.23 24.01
N GLY A 196 3.33 3.65 23.61
CA GLY A 196 3.53 4.55 22.47
C GLY A 196 2.84 5.90 22.67
N THR A 197 2.69 6.35 23.93
CA THR A 197 2.03 7.62 24.24
C THR A 197 2.90 8.79 23.80
N LEU A 198 2.28 9.73 23.09
CA LEU A 198 2.89 10.93 22.56
C LEU A 198 2.44 12.17 23.34
N THR A 199 3.31 13.17 23.43
CA THR A 199 3.01 14.44 24.10
C THR A 199 3.47 15.64 23.28
N CYS A 200 2.69 16.72 23.35
CA CYS A 200 3.09 18.06 22.90
C CYS A 200 3.62 18.95 24.04
N GLN A 201 3.72 18.40 25.25
CA GLN A 201 4.14 19.11 26.45
C GLN A 201 5.53 18.66 26.88
N VAL A 202 6.35 19.61 27.31
CA VAL A 202 7.60 19.37 28.03
C VAL A 202 7.34 19.60 29.52
N ASP A 203 6.80 18.58 30.17
CA ASP A 203 6.64 18.54 31.63
C ASP A 203 8.03 18.32 32.28
N SER A 204 8.38 19.11 33.30
CA SER A 204 9.64 18.98 34.05
C SER A 204 9.77 17.72 34.93
N SER A 205 8.70 16.93 35.05
CA SER A 205 8.50 15.78 35.94
C SER A 205 7.98 14.51 35.26
N ALA A 206 7.47 14.59 34.02
CA ALA A 206 7.18 13.45 33.14
C ALA A 206 7.81 13.72 31.76
N VAL A 207 8.91 13.02 31.49
CA VAL A 207 9.97 13.31 30.48
C VAL A 207 9.48 13.21 29.01
N PRO A 208 10.25 13.63 27.96
CA PRO A 208 11.50 12.91 27.58
C PRO A 208 12.79 13.74 27.59
N SER A 209 13.86 13.09 28.04
CA SER A 209 15.25 13.54 27.92
C SER A 209 15.50 13.75 26.44
N GLY A 210 15.79 14.98 26.03
CA GLY A 210 16.20 15.24 24.66
C GLY A 210 17.34 14.30 24.27
N ILE A 211 17.39 13.94 22.99
CA ILE A 211 18.46 13.11 22.44
C ILE A 211 19.66 14.03 22.21
N THR A 212 20.81 13.67 22.76
CA THR A 212 22.06 14.36 22.45
C THR A 212 22.82 13.49 21.48
N ALA A 213 22.98 13.96 20.25
CA ALA A 213 23.58 13.20 19.17
C ALA A 213 24.75 13.96 18.56
N VAL A 214 25.62 13.24 17.87
CA VAL A 214 26.79 13.83 17.21
C VAL A 214 26.69 13.56 15.71
N VAL A 215 27.00 14.58 14.91
CA VAL A 215 27.06 14.49 13.44
C VAL A 215 28.17 13.54 13.04
N ARG A 216 27.80 12.48 12.33
CA ARG A 216 28.71 11.43 11.85
C ARG A 216 29.10 11.64 10.40
N GLN A 217 28.17 12.11 9.58
CA GLN A 217 28.38 12.36 8.15
C GLN A 217 27.42 13.45 7.67
N VAL A 218 27.89 14.27 6.73
CA VAL A 218 27.09 15.30 6.05
C VAL A 218 27.24 15.05 4.55
N GLY A 219 26.14 14.65 3.93
CA GLY A 219 26.02 14.46 2.48
C GLY A 219 25.62 15.76 1.78
N GLN A 220 25.16 15.64 0.54
CA GLN A 220 24.59 16.75 -0.23
C GLN A 220 23.15 17.07 0.16
N ARG A 221 22.41 16.07 0.66
CA ARG A 221 20.97 16.15 0.95
C ARG A 221 20.59 15.59 2.32
N ALA A 222 21.49 14.88 2.99
CA ALA A 222 21.23 14.27 4.29
C ALA A 222 22.34 14.54 5.32
N ILE A 223 21.95 14.63 6.59
CA ILE A 223 22.86 14.69 7.74
C ILE A 223 22.62 13.44 8.58
N PHE A 224 23.64 12.62 8.78
CA PHE A 224 23.57 11.42 9.60
C PHE A 224 24.13 11.72 10.98
N VAL A 225 23.32 11.46 12.01
CA VAL A 225 23.64 11.74 13.41
C VAL A 225 23.39 10.50 14.26
N SER A 226 24.23 10.30 15.27
CA SER A 226 24.18 9.14 16.16
C SER A 226 24.09 9.58 17.62
N ASP A 227 23.15 9.02 18.38
CA ASP A 227 22.92 9.34 19.79
C ASP A 227 24.13 8.95 20.64
N THR A 228 24.58 9.90 21.47
CA THR A 228 25.73 9.71 22.36
C THR A 228 25.49 8.66 23.45
N GLY A 229 24.23 8.28 23.69
CA GLY A 229 23.85 7.22 24.59
C GLY A 229 23.90 5.81 23.99
N ASP A 230 24.13 5.66 22.68
CA ASP A 230 24.08 4.38 22.00
C ASP A 230 25.23 3.46 22.42
N SER A 231 24.93 2.16 22.54
CA SER A 231 25.90 1.13 22.95
C SER A 231 26.80 0.66 21.79
N GLY A 232 26.42 0.97 20.55
CA GLY A 232 27.13 0.69 19.31
C GLY A 232 26.89 1.79 18.29
N ASP A 233 27.72 1.80 17.24
CA ASP A 233 27.65 2.82 16.19
C ASP A 233 28.19 2.24 14.88
N PHE A 234 27.94 2.91 13.76
CA PHE A 234 28.51 2.51 12.48
C PHE A 234 29.95 2.99 12.30
N THR A 235 30.68 2.33 11.43
CA THR A 235 31.98 2.80 10.93
C THR A 235 31.81 4.03 10.04
N GLY A 236 32.86 4.85 9.92
CA GLY A 236 32.84 6.01 9.01
C GLY A 236 32.59 5.63 7.55
N SER A 237 33.06 4.45 7.11
CA SER A 237 32.77 3.94 5.76
C SER A 237 31.29 3.59 5.56
N GLN A 238 30.62 3.05 6.58
CA GLN A 238 29.19 2.77 6.49
C GLN A 238 28.37 4.05 6.47
N PHE A 239 28.69 5.04 7.30
CA PHE A 239 28.05 6.34 7.22
C PHE A 239 28.24 7.00 5.84
N GLN A 240 29.42 6.85 5.23
CA GLN A 240 29.64 7.31 3.87
C GLN A 240 28.74 6.57 2.87
N THR A 241 28.62 5.24 2.96
CA THR A 241 27.73 4.47 2.08
C THR A 241 26.27 4.89 2.23
N LEU A 242 25.77 5.03 3.46
CA LEU A 242 24.40 5.51 3.70
C LEU A 242 24.19 6.90 3.11
N SER A 243 25.19 7.79 3.22
CA SER A 243 25.14 9.12 2.62
C SER A 243 25.14 9.09 1.10
N ASP A 244 25.96 8.24 0.49
CA ASP A 244 26.02 8.09 -0.96
C ASP A 244 24.68 7.54 -1.50
N ASP A 245 24.09 6.54 -0.83
CA ASP A 245 22.80 5.97 -1.19
C ASP A 245 21.65 6.99 -1.06
N ALA A 246 21.67 7.77 0.03
CA ALA A 246 20.70 8.84 0.24
C ALA A 246 20.78 9.94 -0.83
N ASP A 247 22.00 10.37 -1.18
CA ASP A 247 22.24 11.43 -2.15
C ASP A 247 22.00 10.99 -3.59
N GLN A 248 22.29 9.74 -3.91
CA GLN A 248 22.26 9.21 -5.27
C GLN A 248 20.89 8.62 -5.65
N TYR A 249 20.23 7.92 -4.72
CA TYR A 249 19.03 7.14 -5.01
C TYR A 249 17.83 7.59 -4.17
N ILE A 250 17.91 7.50 -2.84
CA ILE A 250 16.73 7.63 -1.96
C ILE A 250 16.07 9.01 -2.10
N ILE A 251 16.78 10.09 -1.75
CA ILE A 251 16.18 11.43 -1.74
C ILE A 251 15.80 11.90 -3.15
N PRO A 252 16.62 11.70 -4.21
CA PRO A 252 16.21 12.08 -5.56
C PRO A 252 14.97 11.35 -6.07
N VAL A 253 14.85 10.03 -5.81
CA VAL A 253 13.71 9.23 -6.29
C VAL A 253 12.45 9.61 -5.53
N ASP A 254 12.49 9.70 -4.20
CA ASP A 254 11.35 10.15 -3.41
C ASP A 254 10.93 11.57 -3.79
N SER A 255 11.91 12.45 -4.01
CA SER A 255 11.63 13.83 -4.45
C SER A 255 10.92 13.88 -5.80
N ALA A 256 11.27 12.98 -6.71
CA ALA A 256 10.63 12.89 -8.01
C ALA A 256 9.22 12.31 -7.93
N TYR A 257 8.97 11.29 -7.10
CA TYR A 257 7.67 10.63 -7.01
C TYR A 257 6.67 11.37 -6.12
N PHE A 258 7.14 11.99 -5.04
CA PHE A 258 6.26 12.51 -3.99
C PHE A 258 6.36 14.02 -3.81
N GLY A 259 7.48 14.63 -4.20
CA GLY A 259 7.77 16.07 -4.06
C GLY A 259 9.04 16.32 -3.24
N ALA A 260 9.64 17.50 -3.29
CA ALA A 260 10.88 17.77 -2.55
C ALA A 260 10.61 18.09 -1.06
N PRO A 261 11.50 17.71 -0.12
CA PRO A 261 11.44 18.16 1.27
C PRO A 261 11.29 19.69 1.39
N ALA A 262 10.61 20.15 2.45
CA ALA A 262 10.22 21.55 2.59
C ALA A 262 11.35 22.49 3.02
N ASP A 263 12.41 21.94 3.64
CA ASP A 263 13.52 22.62 4.31
C ASP A 263 13.03 23.57 5.42
N LEU A 264 12.37 22.97 6.42
CA LEU A 264 11.67 23.67 7.49
C LEU A 264 12.63 24.39 8.43
N ASP A 265 13.80 23.80 8.69
CA ASP A 265 14.83 24.38 9.55
C ASP A 265 15.88 25.23 8.80
N GLY A 266 15.82 25.22 7.46
CA GLY A 266 16.69 26.01 6.58
C GLY A 266 18.12 25.49 6.49
N ASN A 267 18.36 24.23 6.86
CA ASN A 267 19.69 23.63 6.80
C ASN A 267 20.02 23.03 5.41
N GLY A 268 19.00 22.82 4.57
CA GLY A 268 19.09 22.26 3.20
C GLY A 268 19.16 20.72 3.12
N HIS A 269 18.95 20.00 4.23
CA HIS A 269 19.16 18.57 4.36
C HIS A 269 18.06 17.92 5.23
N VAL A 270 17.81 16.65 4.96
CA VAL A 270 17.06 15.76 5.86
C VAL A 270 17.99 15.22 6.95
N ILE A 271 17.55 15.18 8.19
CA ILE A 271 18.31 14.62 9.31
C ILE A 271 17.92 13.15 9.50
N VAL A 272 18.91 12.26 9.48
CA VAL A 272 18.75 10.84 9.77
C VAL A 272 19.41 10.54 11.12
N LEU A 273 18.58 10.27 12.13
CA LEU A 273 19.01 10.08 13.53
C LEU A 273 18.94 8.62 13.95
N PHE A 274 20.12 8.02 14.16
CA PHE A 274 20.24 6.74 14.83
C PHE A 274 20.18 6.95 16.34
N THR A 275 19.29 6.22 17.01
CA THR A 275 19.14 6.34 18.45
C THR A 275 18.60 5.07 19.09
N ARG A 276 19.17 4.73 20.25
CA ARG A 276 18.64 3.70 21.16
C ARG A 276 17.20 3.94 21.57
N GLN A 277 16.68 5.17 21.43
CA GLN A 277 15.27 5.44 21.69
C GLN A 277 14.35 4.60 20.80
N VAL A 278 14.75 4.31 19.56
CA VAL A 278 14.02 3.41 18.66
C VAL A 278 14.12 1.97 19.16
N ASN A 279 15.31 1.51 19.56
CA ASN A 279 15.52 0.16 20.10
C ASN A 279 14.58 -0.11 21.29
N LEU A 280 14.46 0.87 22.19
CA LEU A 280 13.63 0.80 23.40
C LEU A 280 12.11 0.78 23.12
N LEU A 281 11.66 1.02 21.88
CA LEU A 281 10.25 0.83 21.49
C LEU A 281 9.89 -0.65 21.34
N THR A 282 10.90 -1.52 21.20
CA THR A 282 10.72 -2.95 21.07
C THR A 282 11.05 -3.66 22.39
N PRO A 283 10.06 -4.23 23.10
CA PRO A 283 10.34 -5.02 24.30
C PRO A 283 11.25 -6.21 23.99
N LYS A 284 12.17 -6.52 24.91
CA LYS A 284 13.07 -7.67 24.79
C LYS A 284 12.32 -8.99 24.60
N GLY A 285 12.77 -9.83 23.68
CA GLY A 285 12.13 -11.10 23.32
C GLY A 285 10.93 -10.95 22.40
N SER A 286 10.75 -9.78 21.78
CA SER A 286 9.66 -9.59 20.81
C SER A 286 9.97 -10.35 19.52
N SER A 287 8.92 -10.87 18.91
CA SER A 287 9.00 -11.53 17.61
C SER A 287 9.05 -10.54 16.44
N THR A 288 8.83 -9.26 16.73
CA THR A 288 8.93 -8.13 15.81
C THR A 288 9.78 -7.01 16.42
N PHE A 289 10.21 -6.04 15.62
CA PHE A 289 10.96 -4.86 16.06
C PHE A 289 10.49 -3.60 15.33
N GLU A 290 10.78 -2.44 15.92
CA GLU A 290 10.63 -1.14 15.30
C GLU A 290 11.93 -0.76 14.58
N GLY A 291 11.87 -0.52 13.28
CA GLY A 291 13.04 -0.20 12.46
C GLY A 291 13.37 1.29 12.43
N GLY A 292 12.35 2.12 12.63
CA GLY A 292 12.45 3.56 12.49
C GLY A 292 11.11 4.14 12.08
N PHE A 293 10.99 5.45 12.24
CA PHE A 293 9.76 6.18 11.96
C PHE A 293 10.04 7.65 11.62
N PHE A 294 9.14 8.23 10.85
CA PHE A 294 8.89 9.67 10.81
C PHE A 294 7.67 10.02 11.69
N VAL A 295 7.71 11.17 12.37
CA VAL A 295 6.57 11.67 13.17
C VAL A 295 6.15 13.09 12.76
N PRO A 296 4.90 13.31 12.31
CA PRO A 296 4.40 14.65 11.95
C PRO A 296 4.48 15.72 13.05
N ILE A 297 4.76 15.33 14.31
CA ILE A 297 5.00 16.25 15.41
C ILE A 297 6.19 17.15 15.13
N ASP A 298 7.23 16.65 14.45
CA ASP A 298 8.41 17.45 14.13
C ASP A 298 8.16 18.52 13.05
N LEU A 299 7.01 18.46 12.38
CA LEU A 299 6.55 19.48 11.45
C LEU A 299 5.58 20.49 12.10
N ALA A 300 5.32 20.37 13.41
CA ALA A 300 4.44 21.29 14.13
C ALA A 300 5.19 22.54 14.59
N ASP A 301 4.50 23.68 14.63
CA ASP A 301 4.98 24.88 15.33
C ASP A 301 5.25 24.52 16.80
N SER A 302 6.46 24.76 17.29
CA SER A 302 6.87 24.44 18.65
C SER A 302 6.42 25.49 19.67
N ALA A 303 5.97 26.66 19.21
CA ALA A 303 5.72 27.82 20.04
C ALA A 303 4.23 28.18 20.17
N GLY A 304 3.92 28.91 21.24
CA GLY A 304 2.59 29.48 21.49
C GLY A 304 1.58 28.51 22.10
N THR A 305 0.35 29.00 22.34
CA THR A 305 -0.74 28.25 22.99
C THR A 305 -1.23 27.05 22.18
N ASN A 306 -1.00 27.08 20.87
CA ASN A 306 -1.35 26.04 19.91
C ASN A 306 -0.08 25.40 19.30
N GLY A 307 1.04 25.47 20.01
CA GLY A 307 2.29 24.84 19.61
C GLY A 307 2.46 23.44 20.22
N CYS A 308 3.34 22.64 19.64
CA CYS A 308 3.77 21.35 20.14
C CYS A 308 5.23 21.46 20.61
N ALA A 309 5.44 21.65 21.92
CA ALA A 309 6.76 21.98 22.46
C ALA A 309 7.83 20.88 22.32
N THR A 310 7.40 19.67 21.93
CA THR A 310 8.23 18.51 21.60
C THR A 310 8.59 18.42 20.12
N SER A 311 8.09 19.33 19.27
CA SER A 311 8.50 19.45 17.87
C SER A 311 9.97 19.86 17.74
N ASN A 312 10.66 19.27 16.76
CA ASN A 312 11.98 19.71 16.32
C ASN A 312 11.93 20.81 15.23
N GLU A 313 10.77 21.08 14.62
CA GLU A 313 10.63 22.00 13.46
C GLU A 313 11.62 21.67 12.33
N ALA A 314 11.80 20.38 12.03
CA ALA A 314 12.82 19.91 11.09
C ALA A 314 12.41 18.60 10.38
N GLU A 315 12.99 18.38 9.22
CA GLU A 315 12.96 17.12 8.47
C GLU A 315 13.79 16.04 9.19
N LEU A 316 13.14 15.20 9.99
CA LEU A 316 13.82 14.22 10.85
C LEU A 316 13.24 12.81 10.70
N VAL A 317 14.11 11.86 10.40
CA VAL A 317 13.83 10.41 10.39
C VAL A 317 14.58 9.77 11.55
N TYR A 318 13.87 9.02 12.40
CA TYR A 318 14.44 8.26 13.51
C TYR A 318 14.68 6.82 13.09
N LEU A 319 15.88 6.29 13.31
CA LEU A 319 16.25 4.93 12.93
C LEU A 319 16.84 4.13 14.10
N LEU A 320 16.66 2.81 14.01
CA LEU A 320 17.26 1.84 14.92
C LEU A 320 18.79 1.96 14.94
N ALA A 321 19.37 2.00 16.15
CA ALA A 321 20.82 2.05 16.34
C ALA A 321 21.42 0.65 16.53
N PRO A 322 22.69 0.41 16.13
CA PRO A 322 23.42 -0.80 16.52
C PRO A 322 23.44 -0.99 18.04
N ASP A 323 23.04 -2.18 18.50
CA ASP A 323 23.11 -2.57 19.92
C ASP A 323 23.60 -4.03 20.06
N PRO A 324 24.88 -4.29 19.75
CA PRO A 324 25.42 -5.64 19.76
C PRO A 324 25.43 -6.27 21.16
N ALA A 325 25.35 -5.45 22.22
CA ALA A 325 25.28 -5.90 23.60
C ALA A 325 23.85 -6.20 24.08
N GLY A 326 22.82 -5.77 23.35
CA GLY A 326 21.41 -5.87 23.77
C GLY A 326 21.13 -5.10 25.06
N ALA A 327 21.72 -3.91 25.20
CA ALA A 327 21.59 -3.03 26.34
C ALA A 327 20.21 -2.34 26.38
N ASP A 328 19.64 -2.05 25.22
CA ASP A 328 18.40 -1.30 25.02
C ASP A 328 17.29 -2.18 24.40
N GLY A 329 17.46 -3.51 24.43
CA GLY A 329 16.49 -4.47 23.91
C GLY A 329 17.07 -5.85 23.64
N ASP A 330 16.65 -6.42 22.51
CA ASP A 330 17.32 -7.57 21.90
C ASP A 330 18.61 -7.12 21.19
N THR A 331 19.54 -8.05 20.97
CA THR A 331 20.80 -7.73 20.29
C THR A 331 20.55 -7.31 18.85
N ILE A 332 21.06 -6.13 18.48
CA ILE A 332 20.99 -5.59 17.12
C ILE A 332 22.41 -5.51 16.59
N SER A 333 22.74 -6.33 15.59
CA SER A 333 24.06 -6.26 14.97
C SER A 333 24.20 -4.99 14.12
N GLU A 334 25.44 -4.55 13.94
CA GLU A 334 25.76 -3.42 13.06
C GLU A 334 25.29 -3.68 11.63
N THR A 335 25.53 -4.87 11.06
CA THR A 335 25.02 -5.25 9.74
C THR A 335 23.50 -5.22 9.67
N PHE A 336 22.82 -5.64 10.74
CA PHE A 336 21.38 -5.53 10.79
C PHE A 336 20.98 -4.04 10.80
N ALA A 337 21.42 -3.23 11.75
CA ALA A 337 21.05 -1.81 11.74
C ALA A 337 21.41 -1.10 10.41
N PHE A 338 22.53 -1.46 9.77
CA PHE A 338 22.97 -0.91 8.49
C PHE A 338 21.99 -1.20 7.35
N ASN A 339 21.65 -2.48 7.06
CA ASN A 339 20.67 -2.70 5.99
C ASN A 339 19.25 -2.27 6.40
N ASN A 340 19.00 -1.89 7.67
CA ASN A 340 17.73 -1.25 8.07
C ASN A 340 17.67 0.20 7.65
N ALA A 341 18.84 0.83 7.60
CA ALA A 341 18.90 2.25 7.37
C ALA A 341 18.59 2.54 5.90
N ILE A 342 18.98 1.63 5.01
CA ILE A 342 18.82 1.77 3.57
C ILE A 342 17.33 1.82 3.18
N ASP A 343 16.54 0.82 3.57
CA ASP A 343 15.13 0.70 3.22
C ASP A 343 14.25 1.71 3.99
N VAL A 344 14.41 1.75 5.32
CA VAL A 344 13.56 2.57 6.18
C VAL A 344 13.75 4.06 5.96
N THR A 345 14.95 4.51 5.54
CA THR A 345 15.12 5.93 5.20
C THR A 345 14.19 6.34 4.06
N GLY A 346 14.10 5.56 2.96
CA GLY A 346 13.19 5.85 1.85
C GLY A 346 11.72 5.76 2.27
N HIS A 347 11.37 4.71 3.02
CA HIS A 347 10.02 4.54 3.55
C HIS A 347 9.55 5.76 4.35
N GLU A 348 10.31 6.17 5.37
CA GLU A 348 9.92 7.26 6.27
C GLU A 348 10.08 8.64 5.62
N LEU A 349 11.05 8.81 4.73
CA LEU A 349 11.20 10.03 3.94
C LEU A 349 9.96 10.28 3.07
N SER A 350 9.41 9.23 2.45
CA SER A 350 8.18 9.36 1.67
C SER A 350 7.01 9.90 2.52
N HIS A 351 6.86 9.45 3.77
CA HIS A 351 5.82 9.93 4.67
C HIS A 351 6.02 11.41 5.01
N MET A 352 7.27 11.79 5.31
CA MET A 352 7.65 13.16 5.64
C MET A 352 7.34 14.11 4.48
N ILE A 353 7.83 13.81 3.28
CA ILE A 353 7.62 14.62 2.07
C ILE A 353 6.13 14.87 1.82
N ARG A 354 5.30 13.83 1.93
CA ARG A 354 3.86 13.92 1.66
C ARG A 354 3.13 14.67 2.74
N ALA A 355 3.51 14.48 4.01
CA ALA A 355 3.01 15.29 5.11
C ALA A 355 3.29 16.78 4.82
N GLU A 356 4.52 17.11 4.45
CA GLU A 356 4.92 18.48 4.10
C GLU A 356 4.20 19.03 2.88
N ASP A 357 4.00 18.23 1.82
CA ASP A 357 3.26 18.66 0.63
C ASP A 357 1.84 19.09 0.95
N ARG A 358 1.21 18.41 1.90
CA ARG A 358 -0.14 18.72 2.34
C ARG A 358 -0.17 19.90 3.31
N ILE A 359 0.62 19.85 4.37
CA ILE A 359 0.43 20.74 5.53
C ILE A 359 1.38 21.94 5.58
N ILE A 360 2.52 21.87 4.89
CA ILE A 360 3.51 22.96 4.85
C ILE A 360 3.43 23.68 3.51
N LYS A 361 3.69 22.97 2.41
CA LYS A 361 3.71 23.52 1.05
C LYS A 361 2.30 23.83 0.53
N GLY A 362 1.35 22.93 0.80
CA GLY A 362 -0.05 23.05 0.38
C GLY A 362 -0.89 23.97 1.25
N GLY A 363 -0.39 24.39 2.42
CA GLY A 363 -1.12 25.26 3.35
C GLY A 363 -2.27 24.59 4.10
N GLY A 364 -2.33 23.26 4.11
CA GLY A 364 -3.29 22.48 4.86
C GLY A 364 -3.01 22.47 6.37
N THR A 365 -3.70 21.57 7.07
CA THR A 365 -3.57 21.31 8.51
C THR A 365 -3.34 19.82 8.75
N PHE A 366 -3.09 19.40 10.00
CA PHE A 366 -2.97 17.98 10.34
C PHE A 366 -4.23 17.14 10.07
N SER A 367 -5.40 17.77 9.83
CA SER A 367 -6.59 17.04 9.36
C SER A 367 -6.49 16.59 7.90
N ASP A 368 -5.56 17.16 7.14
CA ASP A 368 -5.43 17.00 5.69
C ASP A 368 -4.37 15.97 5.30
N LEU A 369 -3.66 15.42 6.30
CA LEU A 369 -2.83 14.22 6.15
C LEU A 369 -3.64 13.06 5.55
N GLU A 370 -2.98 12.27 4.71
CA GLU A 370 -3.58 11.13 3.99
C GLU A 370 -4.13 10.05 4.94
N ASP A 371 -5.06 9.24 4.45
CA ASP A 371 -5.55 8.05 5.12
C ASP A 371 -4.45 6.98 5.18
N THR A 372 -4.30 6.33 6.34
CA THR A 372 -3.16 5.46 6.65
C THR A 372 -2.91 4.37 5.61
N TRP A 373 -3.93 3.68 5.10
CA TRP A 373 -3.73 2.62 4.10
C TRP A 373 -3.02 3.13 2.82
N LEU A 374 -3.42 4.32 2.34
CA LEU A 374 -2.85 4.93 1.14
C LEU A 374 -1.49 5.56 1.48
N ASP A 375 -1.38 6.11 2.69
CA ASP A 375 -0.13 6.68 3.18
C ASP A 375 0.98 5.62 3.21
N GLU A 376 0.69 4.44 3.75
CA GLU A 376 1.62 3.30 3.82
C GLU A 376 1.88 2.67 2.45
N GLY A 377 0.85 2.51 1.61
CA GLY A 377 1.03 1.97 0.27
C GLY A 377 2.01 2.79 -0.58
N LEU A 378 1.95 4.12 -0.47
CA LEU A 378 2.88 5.01 -1.16
C LEU A 378 4.32 4.92 -0.60
N ALA A 379 4.48 4.57 0.68
CA ALA A 379 5.79 4.36 1.28
C ALA A 379 6.44 3.05 0.83
N HIS A 380 5.66 1.97 0.71
CA HIS A 380 6.13 0.73 0.08
C HIS A 380 6.42 0.92 -1.43
N LEU A 381 5.59 1.71 -2.13
CA LEU A 381 5.91 2.10 -3.50
C LEU A 381 7.24 2.86 -3.59
N ALA A 382 7.57 3.70 -2.60
CA ALA A 382 8.85 4.40 -2.51
C ALA A 382 10.03 3.41 -2.46
N GLU A 383 9.94 2.40 -1.59
CA GLU A 383 10.94 1.31 -1.51
C GLU A 383 11.13 0.68 -2.90
N GLU A 384 10.05 0.27 -3.56
CA GLU A 384 10.12 -0.35 -4.89
C GLU A 384 10.84 0.51 -5.93
N VAL A 385 10.45 1.79 -6.07
CA VAL A 385 11.00 2.67 -7.11
C VAL A 385 12.45 3.07 -6.82
N ILE A 386 12.84 3.15 -5.53
CA ILE A 386 14.25 3.28 -5.13
C ILE A 386 15.00 2.01 -5.54
N GLY A 387 14.44 0.83 -5.30
CA GLY A 387 15.00 -0.46 -5.73
C GLY A 387 15.24 -0.50 -7.25
N PHE A 388 14.30 -0.02 -8.06
CA PHE A 388 14.50 0.09 -9.51
C PHE A 388 15.62 1.06 -9.90
N ALA A 389 15.64 2.25 -9.30
CA ALA A 389 16.72 3.22 -9.55
C ALA A 389 18.08 2.66 -9.13
N TYR A 390 18.14 1.98 -7.99
CA TYR A 390 19.35 1.33 -7.50
C TYR A 390 19.78 0.19 -8.42
N ALA A 391 18.88 -0.65 -8.93
CA ALA A 391 19.22 -1.74 -9.86
C ALA A 391 19.52 -1.25 -11.29
N GLY A 392 19.05 -0.06 -11.67
CA GLY A 392 19.03 0.40 -13.06
C GLY A 392 17.97 -0.31 -13.90
N ARG A 393 16.85 -0.69 -13.28
CA ARG A 393 15.70 -1.35 -13.89
C ARG A 393 14.59 -0.34 -14.18
N SER A 394 13.68 -0.73 -15.07
CA SER A 394 12.52 0.07 -15.47
C SER A 394 11.25 -0.58 -14.96
N VAL A 395 10.21 0.23 -14.77
CA VAL A 395 8.85 -0.28 -14.63
C VAL A 395 8.35 -0.83 -15.97
N ARG A 396 7.29 -1.64 -15.94
CA ARG A 396 6.62 -2.21 -17.13
C ARG A 396 7.52 -3.11 -17.98
N GLN A 397 8.37 -3.91 -17.33
CA GLN A 397 9.31 -4.83 -17.99
C GLN A 397 8.95 -6.30 -17.86
N ASP A 398 7.88 -6.66 -17.13
CA ASP A 398 7.50 -8.04 -16.82
C ASP A 398 8.69 -8.80 -16.21
N LEU A 399 9.29 -8.21 -15.16
CA LEU A 399 10.53 -8.71 -14.55
C LEU A 399 10.27 -10.05 -13.86
N ASP A 400 11.11 -11.05 -14.17
CA ASP A 400 10.99 -12.40 -13.61
C ASP A 400 12.04 -12.68 -12.52
N PHE A 401 12.05 -13.91 -11.97
CA PHE A 401 13.01 -14.27 -10.94
C PHE A 401 14.47 -14.33 -11.44
N GLN A 402 14.68 -14.51 -12.74
CA GLN A 402 16.02 -14.47 -13.33
C GLN A 402 16.53 -13.03 -13.40
N ASP A 403 15.68 -12.06 -13.70
CA ASP A 403 16.02 -10.64 -13.71
C ASP A 403 16.49 -10.16 -12.34
N ILE A 404 15.79 -10.54 -11.27
CA ILE A 404 16.18 -10.27 -9.87
C ILE A 404 17.60 -10.79 -9.56
N ARG A 405 18.03 -11.86 -10.23
CA ARG A 405 19.30 -12.54 -9.98
C ARG A 405 20.33 -12.33 -11.09
N ALA A 406 20.06 -11.43 -12.03
CA ALA A 406 20.91 -11.21 -13.19
C ALA A 406 22.28 -10.65 -12.80
N SER A 407 22.36 -9.89 -11.71
CA SER A 407 23.60 -9.39 -11.11
C SER A 407 23.49 -9.31 -9.58
N GLN A 408 24.63 -9.13 -8.91
CA GLN A 408 24.63 -8.88 -7.46
C GLN A 408 23.88 -7.58 -7.12
N ARG A 409 23.98 -6.58 -7.98
CA ARG A 409 23.30 -5.29 -7.82
C ARG A 409 21.77 -5.44 -7.88
N ASP A 410 21.26 -6.26 -8.80
CA ASP A 410 19.82 -6.58 -8.87
C ASP A 410 19.36 -7.32 -7.62
N LEU A 411 20.17 -8.28 -7.16
CA LEU A 411 19.85 -9.07 -5.97
C LEU A 411 19.87 -8.22 -4.69
N ASP A 412 20.85 -7.33 -4.55
CA ASP A 412 20.94 -6.40 -3.42
C ASP A 412 19.74 -5.45 -3.43
N ALA A 413 19.42 -4.84 -4.59
CA ALA A 413 18.24 -3.97 -4.73
C ALA A 413 16.95 -4.68 -4.32
N PHE A 414 16.74 -5.91 -4.78
CA PHE A 414 15.55 -6.68 -4.45
C PHE A 414 15.50 -7.03 -2.95
N ASN A 415 16.62 -7.46 -2.37
CA ASN A 415 16.68 -7.84 -0.95
C ASN A 415 16.53 -6.65 0.00
N ASP A 416 17.07 -5.50 -0.38
CA ASP A 416 17.04 -4.30 0.46
C ASP A 416 15.69 -3.58 0.32
N PHE A 417 15.09 -3.51 -0.88
CA PHE A 417 13.94 -2.63 -1.11
C PHE A 417 12.63 -3.31 -1.52
N GLN A 418 12.61 -4.58 -1.94
CA GLN A 418 11.42 -5.14 -2.62
C GLN A 418 10.91 -6.46 -2.01
N ILE A 419 11.80 -7.31 -1.49
CA ILE A 419 11.42 -8.64 -0.96
C ILE A 419 10.36 -8.56 0.14
N ASP A 420 10.39 -7.47 0.90
CA ASP A 420 9.52 -7.25 2.03
C ASP A 420 8.08 -6.96 1.58
N ASP A 421 7.95 -6.21 0.49
CA ASP A 421 6.69 -5.98 -0.21
C ASP A 421 6.13 -7.24 -0.87
N PHE A 422 6.97 -8.07 -1.48
CA PHE A 422 6.56 -9.38 -1.98
C PHE A 422 6.06 -10.31 -0.86
N SER A 423 6.64 -10.21 0.35
CA SER A 423 6.14 -10.94 1.52
C SER A 423 4.77 -10.42 1.96
N ARG A 424 4.59 -9.10 2.06
CA ARG A 424 3.31 -8.45 2.42
C ARG A 424 2.22 -8.78 1.40
N LEU A 425 2.54 -8.71 0.11
CA LEU A 425 1.64 -9.11 -0.97
C LEU A 425 1.26 -10.59 -0.88
N ALA A 426 2.17 -11.47 -0.48
CA ALA A 426 1.84 -12.87 -0.26
C ALA A 426 0.84 -13.05 0.88
N TYR A 427 0.98 -12.29 1.98
CA TYR A 427 0.02 -12.31 3.07
C TYR A 427 -1.37 -11.84 2.62
N TYR A 428 -1.45 -10.78 1.83
CA TYR A 428 -2.71 -10.35 1.19
C TYR A 428 -3.27 -11.48 0.32
N MET A 429 -2.50 -12.04 -0.60
CA MET A 429 -2.96 -13.09 -1.51
C MET A 429 -3.40 -14.37 -0.79
N MET A 430 -2.84 -14.67 0.38
CA MET A 430 -3.26 -15.82 1.20
C MET A 430 -4.62 -15.62 1.86
N ASP A 431 -5.05 -14.38 2.10
CA ASP A 431 -6.37 -14.06 2.66
C ASP A 431 -6.84 -12.66 2.20
N PRO A 432 -7.21 -12.50 0.91
CA PRO A 432 -7.56 -11.20 0.35
C PRO A 432 -8.77 -10.59 1.05
N ASN A 433 -9.73 -11.44 1.40
CA ASN A 433 -10.94 -11.06 2.11
C ASN A 433 -10.66 -10.53 3.52
N GLY A 434 -9.79 -11.18 4.28
CA GLY A 434 -9.42 -10.75 5.63
C GLY A 434 -8.41 -9.61 5.67
N THR A 435 -8.43 -8.76 4.64
CA THR A 435 -7.59 -7.56 4.54
C THR A 435 -8.40 -6.36 4.98
N GLU A 436 -7.97 -5.69 6.05
CA GLU A 436 -8.60 -4.47 6.54
C GLU A 436 -8.25 -3.26 5.65
N THR A 437 -8.82 -3.24 4.44
CA THR A 437 -8.58 -2.18 3.45
C THR A 437 -9.26 -0.87 3.83
N LEU A 438 -8.77 0.23 3.26
CA LEU A 438 -9.31 1.58 3.42
C LEU A 438 -9.36 2.11 4.87
N THR A 439 -8.65 1.46 5.80
CA THR A 439 -8.60 1.87 7.21
C THR A 439 -7.81 3.17 7.38
N THR A 440 -8.24 3.98 8.34
CA THR A 440 -7.55 5.22 8.74
C THR A 440 -6.56 4.99 9.88
N SER A 441 -6.25 3.73 10.17
CA SER A 441 -5.40 3.28 11.26
C SER A 441 -4.80 1.94 10.92
N ASP A 442 -3.51 1.75 11.20
CA ASP A 442 -2.86 0.45 11.04
C ASP A 442 -3.49 -0.59 12.01
N PRO A 443 -4.03 -1.72 11.49
CA PRO A 443 -4.67 -2.77 12.29
C PRO A 443 -3.68 -3.64 13.08
N GLY A 444 -2.38 -3.58 12.76
CA GLY A 444 -1.32 -4.34 13.42
C GLY A 444 -1.28 -5.83 13.05
N GLY A 445 -0.20 -6.50 13.46
CA GLY A 445 -0.04 -7.94 13.29
C GLY A 445 -0.14 -8.40 11.83
N THR A 446 -0.74 -9.58 11.58
CA THR A 446 -0.88 -10.10 10.21
C THR A 446 -1.84 -9.27 9.36
N ALA A 447 -2.84 -8.62 9.95
CA ALA A 447 -3.71 -7.69 9.24
C ALA A 447 -2.92 -6.48 8.70
N SER A 448 -1.91 -6.01 9.45
CA SER A 448 -0.97 -4.99 8.98
C SER A 448 -0.32 -5.38 7.65
N LEU A 449 0.31 -6.57 7.66
CA LEU A 449 1.05 -7.08 6.49
C LEU A 449 0.16 -7.22 5.26
N ARG A 450 -1.10 -7.66 5.45
CA ARG A 450 -2.08 -7.78 4.35
C ARG A 450 -2.46 -6.42 3.77
N PHE A 451 -2.82 -5.44 4.62
CA PHE A 451 -3.25 -4.14 4.08
C PHE A 451 -2.09 -3.44 3.37
N ARG A 452 -0.85 -3.56 3.88
CA ARG A 452 0.35 -3.01 3.25
C ARG A 452 0.61 -3.65 1.89
N GLY A 453 0.52 -4.98 1.80
CA GLY A 453 0.69 -5.72 0.55
C GLY A 453 -0.37 -5.38 -0.50
N PHE A 454 -1.63 -5.26 -0.08
CA PHE A 454 -2.71 -4.75 -0.93
C PHE A 454 -2.41 -3.33 -1.42
N ALA A 455 -2.11 -2.41 -0.51
CA ALA A 455 -1.95 -0.99 -0.83
C ALA A 455 -0.76 -0.75 -1.78
N TRP A 456 0.38 -1.40 -1.54
CA TRP A 456 1.55 -1.36 -2.41
C TRP A 456 1.22 -1.84 -3.83
N MET A 457 0.76 -3.08 -3.96
CA MET A 457 0.52 -3.67 -5.28
C MET A 457 -0.63 -2.98 -6.02
N PHE A 458 -1.63 -2.48 -5.30
CA PHE A 458 -2.67 -1.64 -5.90
C PHE A 458 -2.08 -0.36 -6.51
N LEU A 459 -1.18 0.33 -5.79
CA LEU A 459 -0.54 1.55 -6.30
C LEU A 459 0.44 1.27 -7.44
N ARG A 460 1.21 0.18 -7.37
CA ARG A 460 2.06 -0.29 -8.47
C ARG A 460 1.25 -0.51 -9.75
N TRP A 461 0.16 -1.26 -9.63
CA TRP A 461 -0.79 -1.49 -10.73
C TRP A 461 -1.39 -0.17 -11.25
N LEU A 462 -1.76 0.77 -10.37
CA LEU A 462 -2.22 2.10 -10.82
C LEU A 462 -1.15 2.87 -11.60
N GLY A 463 0.12 2.79 -11.17
CA GLY A 463 1.26 3.34 -11.89
C GLY A 463 1.39 2.74 -13.29
N ASP A 464 1.13 1.44 -13.44
CA ASP A 464 1.21 0.77 -14.74
C ASP A 464 0.05 1.08 -15.66
N GLN A 465 -1.17 1.14 -15.12
CA GLN A 465 -2.37 1.34 -15.92
C GLN A 465 -2.64 2.82 -16.25
N TYR A 466 -2.37 3.72 -15.31
CA TYR A 466 -2.73 5.14 -15.38
C TYR A 466 -1.53 6.09 -15.30
N GLY A 467 -0.31 5.58 -15.10
CA GLY A 467 0.90 6.37 -15.21
C GLY A 467 1.11 6.84 -16.66
N PRO A 468 1.31 8.14 -16.91
CA PRO A 468 1.56 8.65 -18.26
C PRO A 468 2.76 7.95 -18.92
N ALA A 469 2.69 7.77 -20.24
CA ALA A 469 3.87 7.36 -21.00
C ALA A 469 4.90 8.51 -21.00
N GLY A 470 6.19 8.18 -20.91
CA GLY A 470 7.25 9.16 -20.84
C GLY A 470 8.50 8.59 -20.18
N ASN A 471 9.40 9.49 -19.80
CA ASN A 471 10.60 9.15 -19.03
C ASN A 471 10.53 9.87 -17.69
N GLY A 472 10.30 9.12 -16.61
CA GLY A 472 10.51 9.55 -15.24
C GLY A 472 11.96 9.32 -14.79
N ILE A 473 12.20 9.53 -13.49
CA ILE A 473 13.51 9.22 -12.87
C ILE A 473 13.81 7.71 -12.91
N VAL A 474 12.78 6.88 -12.78
CA VAL A 474 12.79 5.46 -13.14
C VAL A 474 12.22 5.37 -14.56
N SER A 475 12.94 4.70 -15.46
CA SER A 475 12.50 4.57 -16.86
C SER A 475 11.30 3.63 -17.00
N GLY A 476 10.60 3.71 -18.14
CA GLY A 476 9.44 2.88 -18.48
C GLY A 476 8.11 3.66 -18.51
N SER A 477 7.98 4.67 -17.64
CA SER A 477 6.81 5.55 -17.58
C SER A 477 7.18 6.93 -17.00
N ASP A 478 6.23 7.88 -17.01
CA ASP A 478 6.25 9.14 -16.25
C ASP A 478 5.18 9.07 -15.13
N GLU A 479 5.04 7.90 -14.50
CA GLU A 479 4.07 7.63 -13.43
C GLU A 479 4.25 8.49 -12.18
N GLN A 480 5.46 9.03 -11.97
CA GLN A 480 5.75 9.99 -10.91
C GLN A 480 4.74 11.15 -10.90
N ARG A 481 4.18 11.55 -12.06
CA ARG A 481 3.12 12.57 -12.12
C ARG A 481 1.82 12.15 -11.44
N LEU A 482 1.45 10.86 -11.53
CA LEU A 482 0.30 10.31 -10.83
C LEU A 482 0.54 10.36 -9.32
N PHE A 483 1.70 9.89 -8.87
CA PHE A 483 2.03 9.80 -7.45
C PHE A 483 2.29 11.17 -6.80
N GLN A 484 2.82 12.15 -7.52
CA GLN A 484 2.89 13.55 -7.08
C GLN A 484 1.48 14.12 -6.86
N ARG A 485 0.53 13.79 -7.76
CA ARG A 485 -0.84 14.26 -7.63
C ARG A 485 -1.56 13.62 -6.43
N ILE A 486 -1.33 12.33 -6.19
CA ILE A 486 -1.86 11.62 -5.01
C ILE A 486 -1.21 12.20 -3.74
N SER A 487 0.10 12.40 -3.73
CA SER A 487 0.87 12.93 -2.59
C SER A 487 0.30 14.24 -2.04
N THR A 488 0.02 15.19 -2.93
CA THR A 488 -0.50 16.52 -2.54
C THR A 488 -1.98 16.51 -2.13
N GLY A 489 -2.78 15.55 -2.60
CA GLY A 489 -4.24 15.58 -2.51
C GLY A 489 -4.86 16.72 -3.35
N GLY A 490 -4.05 17.51 -4.05
CA GLY A 490 -4.47 18.64 -4.88
C GLY A 490 -4.98 19.82 -4.04
N PRO A 491 -5.66 20.79 -4.67
CA PRO A 491 -6.12 22.00 -3.97
C PRO A 491 -7.11 21.75 -2.83
N SER A 492 -7.80 20.61 -2.83
CA SER A 492 -8.77 20.22 -1.79
C SER A 492 -8.17 19.30 -0.73
N HIS A 493 -6.90 18.90 -0.87
CA HIS A 493 -6.25 17.88 -0.03
C HIS A 493 -7.08 16.60 0.11
N GLU A 494 -7.60 16.10 -1.01
CA GLU A 494 -8.39 14.88 -1.03
C GLU A 494 -7.61 13.71 -0.42
N LYS A 495 -8.35 12.74 0.13
CA LYS A 495 -7.81 11.57 0.83
C LYS A 495 -8.42 10.27 0.33
N GLY A 496 -7.73 9.17 0.61
CA GLY A 496 -8.14 7.80 0.36
C GLY A 496 -8.61 7.61 -1.07
N VAL A 497 -9.75 6.93 -1.22
CA VAL A 497 -10.31 6.60 -2.54
C VAL A 497 -10.57 7.85 -3.39
N GLN A 498 -11.09 8.94 -2.81
CA GLN A 498 -11.41 10.13 -3.59
C GLN A 498 -10.16 10.77 -4.21
N ASN A 499 -9.06 10.78 -3.46
CA ASN A 499 -7.77 11.25 -3.95
C ASN A 499 -7.30 10.48 -5.19
N ILE A 500 -7.40 9.14 -5.16
CA ILE A 500 -7.00 8.27 -6.27
C ILE A 500 -7.86 8.55 -7.52
N LEU A 501 -9.18 8.63 -7.35
CA LEU A 501 -10.10 8.89 -8.46
C LEU A 501 -9.81 10.24 -9.13
N ASP A 502 -9.58 11.28 -8.32
CA ASP A 502 -9.26 12.61 -8.82
C ASP A 502 -7.87 12.67 -9.46
N ALA A 503 -6.88 11.95 -8.92
CA ALA A 503 -5.55 11.90 -9.49
C ALA A 503 -5.54 11.24 -10.87
N ILE A 504 -6.22 10.10 -11.03
CA ILE A 504 -6.36 9.42 -12.34
C ILE A 504 -7.07 10.34 -13.34
N SER A 505 -8.19 10.94 -12.93
CA SER A 505 -8.95 11.83 -13.80
C SER A 505 -8.14 13.05 -14.24
N GLN A 506 -7.27 13.59 -13.38
CA GLN A 506 -6.48 14.79 -13.69
C GLN A 506 -5.20 14.48 -14.48
N VAL A 507 -4.54 13.35 -14.21
CA VAL A 507 -3.23 13.03 -14.79
C VAL A 507 -3.37 12.26 -16.11
N ASP A 508 -4.20 11.21 -16.12
CA ASP A 508 -4.43 10.35 -17.28
C ASP A 508 -5.64 10.82 -18.13
N GLY A 509 -6.58 11.53 -17.51
CA GLY A 509 -7.80 11.99 -18.18
C GLY A 509 -8.92 10.95 -18.20
N THR A 510 -8.70 9.77 -17.61
CA THR A 510 -9.69 8.70 -17.53
C THR A 510 -10.63 8.89 -16.35
N SER A 511 -11.94 8.80 -16.61
CA SER A 511 -12.96 8.79 -15.55
C SER A 511 -13.17 7.35 -15.09
N VAL A 512 -12.75 7.04 -13.87
CA VAL A 512 -12.91 5.73 -13.24
C VAL A 512 -13.79 5.81 -12.00
N THR A 513 -14.30 4.66 -11.55
CA THR A 513 -14.98 4.51 -10.26
C THR A 513 -14.20 3.54 -9.37
N TRP A 514 -14.40 3.60 -8.06
CA TRP A 514 -13.79 2.62 -7.16
C TRP A 514 -14.19 1.18 -7.52
N ASP A 515 -15.48 0.96 -7.79
CA ASP A 515 -16.03 -0.33 -8.16
C ASP A 515 -15.35 -0.92 -9.40
N SER A 516 -15.08 -0.08 -10.42
CA SER A 516 -14.33 -0.51 -11.61
C SER A 516 -12.86 -0.80 -11.32
N LEU A 517 -12.18 0.06 -10.53
CA LEU A 517 -10.78 -0.16 -10.18
C LEU A 517 -10.60 -1.45 -9.37
N LEU A 518 -11.48 -1.69 -8.39
CA LEU A 518 -11.44 -2.91 -7.59
C LEU A 518 -11.77 -4.15 -8.43
N ALA A 519 -12.68 -4.05 -9.40
CA ALA A 519 -13.01 -5.15 -10.30
C ALA A 519 -11.81 -5.59 -11.15
N ASP A 520 -11.08 -4.61 -11.71
CA ASP A 520 -9.92 -4.84 -12.56
C ASP A 520 -8.70 -5.28 -11.72
N PHE A 521 -8.42 -4.60 -10.60
CA PHE A 521 -7.30 -4.95 -9.73
C PHE A 521 -7.46 -6.34 -9.11
N ALA A 522 -8.64 -6.69 -8.59
CA ALA A 522 -8.81 -8.00 -7.97
C ALA A 522 -8.66 -9.15 -8.96
N ILE A 523 -9.00 -8.96 -10.24
CA ILE A 523 -8.77 -10.05 -11.18
C ILE A 523 -7.30 -10.19 -11.56
N MET A 524 -6.52 -9.10 -11.55
CA MET A 524 -5.10 -9.08 -11.90
C MET A 524 -4.29 -10.21 -11.23
N PRO A 525 -4.19 -10.33 -9.89
CA PRO A 525 -3.36 -11.36 -9.26
C PRO A 525 -3.88 -12.78 -9.55
N ALA A 526 -5.11 -12.92 -10.03
CA ALA A 526 -5.73 -14.21 -10.33
C ALA A 526 -5.51 -14.70 -11.78
N VAL A 527 -5.07 -13.81 -12.68
CA VAL A 527 -4.96 -14.07 -14.12
C VAL A 527 -3.63 -13.67 -14.74
N ASP A 528 -2.91 -12.74 -14.11
CA ASP A 528 -1.58 -12.29 -14.51
C ASP A 528 -0.66 -13.49 -14.77
N ASP A 529 -0.06 -13.51 -15.96
CA ASP A 529 0.81 -14.56 -16.54
C ASP A 529 0.37 -16.03 -16.43
N THR A 530 -0.86 -16.26 -15.99
CA THR A 530 -1.46 -17.58 -15.83
C THR A 530 -2.54 -17.83 -16.87
N THR A 531 -3.02 -16.77 -17.53
CA THR A 531 -4.04 -16.83 -18.58
C THR A 531 -3.46 -16.43 -19.93
N PRO A 532 -3.42 -17.34 -20.93
CA PRO A 532 -2.92 -16.99 -22.25
C PRO A 532 -3.76 -15.89 -22.90
N SER A 533 -3.12 -14.75 -23.22
CA SER A 533 -3.71 -13.64 -23.99
C SER A 533 -4.91 -12.97 -23.32
N LEU A 534 -4.64 -12.17 -22.28
CA LEU A 534 -5.64 -11.32 -21.66
C LEU A 534 -6.20 -10.30 -22.67
N ALA A 535 -7.52 -10.11 -22.62
CA ALA A 535 -8.21 -9.21 -23.54
C ALA A 535 -8.12 -7.74 -23.11
N SER A 536 -7.82 -7.50 -21.83
CA SER A 536 -7.71 -6.18 -21.22
C SER A 536 -6.34 -6.02 -20.59
N SER A 537 -5.61 -4.95 -20.93
CA SER A 537 -4.34 -4.62 -20.28
C SER A 537 -4.50 -4.24 -18.81
N LEU A 538 -5.73 -3.87 -18.39
CA LEU A 538 -6.04 -3.56 -16.99
C LEU A 538 -5.95 -4.79 -16.09
N GLU A 539 -5.95 -6.00 -16.67
CA GLU A 539 -5.90 -7.27 -15.93
C GLU A 539 -4.47 -7.84 -15.84
N GLU A 540 -3.49 -7.16 -16.44
CA GLU A 540 -2.06 -7.51 -16.41
C GLU A 540 -1.34 -6.75 -15.28
N GLU A 541 -0.24 -7.31 -14.77
CA GLU A 541 0.80 -6.61 -13.99
C GLU A 541 2.03 -6.41 -14.90
N PRO A 542 2.17 -5.25 -15.57
CA PRO A 542 3.23 -5.08 -16.56
C PRO A 542 4.65 -5.01 -15.98
N THR A 543 4.83 -4.73 -14.69
CA THR A 543 6.14 -4.49 -14.08
C THR A 543 6.81 -5.76 -13.61
N TRP A 544 6.04 -6.67 -13.02
CA TRP A 544 6.48 -7.86 -12.32
C TRP A 544 5.77 -9.11 -12.83
N ASN A 545 6.55 -10.12 -13.18
CA ASN A 545 6.03 -11.46 -13.41
C ASN A 545 5.72 -12.15 -12.07
N LEU A 546 4.55 -11.88 -11.49
CA LEU A 546 4.24 -12.37 -10.14
C LEU A 546 4.34 -13.90 -10.02
N PRO A 547 3.78 -14.71 -10.95
CA PRO A 547 3.88 -16.16 -10.84
C PRO A 547 5.32 -16.70 -10.89
N ASP A 548 6.19 -16.15 -11.75
CA ASP A 548 7.59 -16.62 -11.83
C ASP A 548 8.39 -16.20 -10.60
N ILE A 549 8.22 -14.96 -10.12
CA ILE A 549 8.89 -14.47 -8.91
C ILE A 549 8.53 -15.32 -7.70
N TYR A 550 7.24 -15.56 -7.44
CA TYR A 550 6.82 -16.38 -6.31
C TYR A 550 7.28 -17.82 -6.42
N LYS A 551 7.32 -18.39 -7.62
CA LYS A 551 7.86 -19.73 -7.86
C LYS A 551 9.36 -19.78 -7.57
N GLY A 552 10.10 -18.75 -7.97
CA GLY A 552 11.51 -18.54 -7.66
C GLY A 552 11.76 -18.44 -6.16
N LEU A 553 11.04 -17.55 -5.47
CA LEU A 553 11.10 -17.37 -4.02
C LEU A 553 10.73 -18.65 -3.27
N ASN A 554 9.69 -19.37 -3.70
CA ASN A 554 9.31 -20.66 -3.13
C ASN A 554 10.45 -21.69 -3.22
N SER A 555 11.16 -21.74 -4.36
CA SER A 555 12.28 -22.66 -4.53
C SER A 555 13.43 -22.41 -3.55
N GLN A 556 13.60 -21.16 -3.09
CA GLN A 556 14.66 -20.75 -2.16
C GLN A 556 14.19 -20.73 -0.70
N LEU A 557 12.92 -20.39 -0.46
CA LEU A 557 12.37 -19.99 0.84
C LEU A 557 11.09 -20.75 1.22
N SER A 558 10.86 -21.95 0.69
CA SER A 558 9.64 -22.77 0.92
C SER A 558 9.30 -23.04 2.40
N THR A 559 10.23 -22.89 3.33
CA THR A 559 9.99 -23.04 4.78
C THR A 559 9.47 -21.78 5.45
N TYR A 560 9.51 -20.64 4.75
CA TYR A 560 8.99 -19.37 5.22
C TYR A 560 7.53 -19.19 4.75
N PRO A 561 6.56 -18.91 5.65
CA PRO A 561 5.14 -19.08 5.31
C PRO A 561 4.66 -18.30 4.07
N PRO A 562 4.95 -16.98 3.90
CA PRO A 562 4.67 -16.21 2.67
C PRO A 562 5.10 -16.87 1.36
N PHE A 563 6.21 -17.60 1.36
CA PHE A 563 6.77 -18.23 0.18
C PHE A 563 6.65 -19.76 0.22
N SER A 564 5.74 -20.29 1.05
CA SER A 564 5.55 -21.74 1.21
C SER A 564 4.87 -22.42 0.01
N LYS A 565 4.25 -21.64 -0.87
CA LYS A 565 3.63 -22.11 -2.12
C LYS A 565 4.27 -21.44 -3.33
N PRO A 566 4.29 -22.10 -4.51
CA PRO A 566 4.77 -21.47 -5.76
C PRO A 566 4.00 -20.21 -6.16
N TYR A 567 2.74 -20.10 -5.74
CA TYR A 567 1.95 -18.88 -5.87
C TYR A 567 0.97 -18.81 -4.69
N PRO A 568 0.94 -17.71 -3.91
CA PRO A 568 0.26 -17.69 -2.61
C PRO A 568 -1.26 -17.48 -2.69
N LEU A 569 -1.81 -17.08 -3.85
CA LEU A 569 -3.23 -16.74 -4.00
C LEU A 569 -4.18 -17.84 -3.51
N ALA A 570 -5.03 -17.50 -2.54
CA ALA A 570 -6.04 -18.38 -1.99
C ALA A 570 -7.25 -18.46 -2.92
N VAL A 571 -7.43 -19.63 -3.55
CA VAL A 571 -8.50 -19.90 -4.50
C VAL A 571 -9.27 -21.15 -4.09
N THR A 572 -10.58 -21.02 -3.90
CA THR A 572 -11.46 -22.20 -3.76
C THR A 572 -11.70 -22.80 -5.13
N THR A 573 -11.52 -24.12 -5.30
CA THR A 573 -11.75 -24.79 -6.58
C THR A 573 -12.92 -25.77 -6.49
N SER A 574 -13.80 -25.73 -7.47
CA SER A 574 -14.94 -26.65 -7.61
C SER A 574 -15.06 -27.18 -9.03
N GLY A 575 -15.73 -28.33 -9.17
CA GLY A 575 -16.17 -28.82 -10.46
C GLY A 575 -17.46 -28.12 -10.91
N PHE A 576 -17.86 -28.33 -12.15
CA PHE A 576 -19.17 -27.88 -12.65
C PHE A 576 -20.28 -28.76 -12.06
N ALA A 577 -20.69 -28.44 -10.83
CA ALA A 577 -21.69 -29.18 -10.06
C ALA A 577 -22.64 -28.24 -9.33
N SER A 578 -23.82 -28.74 -8.97
CA SER A 578 -24.77 -28.00 -8.14
C SER A 578 -24.28 -27.96 -6.69
N GLY A 579 -24.26 -26.77 -6.07
CA GLY A 579 -23.76 -26.57 -4.72
C GLY A 579 -24.14 -25.20 -4.15
N LYS A 580 -23.84 -24.97 -2.88
CA LYS A 580 -24.04 -23.69 -2.19
C LYS A 580 -22.78 -23.29 -1.45
N TYR A 581 -22.47 -22.00 -1.49
CA TYR A 581 -21.34 -21.41 -0.82
C TYR A 581 -21.83 -20.20 -0.04
N ASP A 582 -21.79 -20.29 1.28
CA ASP A 582 -22.02 -19.16 2.19
C ASP A 582 -20.68 -18.54 2.56
N PHE A 583 -20.60 -17.22 2.51
CA PHE A 583 -19.36 -16.49 2.78
C PHE A 583 -19.65 -15.03 3.11
N ASP A 584 -18.74 -14.44 3.88
CA ASP A 584 -18.72 -13.01 4.12
C ASP A 584 -17.68 -12.35 3.22
N VAL A 585 -18.00 -11.18 2.68
CA VAL A 585 -17.05 -10.32 1.97
C VAL A 585 -16.87 -9.01 2.68
N ASP A 586 -15.63 -8.69 3.03
CA ASP A 586 -15.30 -7.42 3.68
C ASP A 586 -15.30 -6.29 2.64
N ALA A 587 -15.47 -5.06 3.14
CA ALA A 587 -15.49 -3.88 2.30
C ALA A 587 -14.18 -3.73 1.52
N SER A 588 -14.30 -3.50 0.22
CA SER A 588 -13.17 -3.34 -0.71
C SER A 588 -12.22 -4.53 -0.77
N THR A 589 -12.75 -5.74 -0.58
CA THR A 589 -12.01 -7.01 -0.73
C THR A 589 -12.76 -8.01 -1.59
N GLU A 590 -12.17 -9.20 -1.74
CA GLU A 590 -12.71 -10.27 -2.55
C GLU A 590 -12.38 -11.68 -2.05
N LYS A 591 -13.16 -12.65 -2.56
CA LYS A 591 -12.85 -14.08 -2.51
C LYS A 591 -12.77 -14.67 -3.91
N TYR A 592 -11.86 -15.62 -4.10
CA TYR A 592 -11.70 -16.31 -5.38
C TYR A 592 -12.35 -17.70 -5.39
N LEU A 593 -13.15 -17.95 -6.42
CA LEU A 593 -13.74 -19.25 -6.72
C LEU A 593 -13.45 -19.64 -8.16
N THR A 594 -12.95 -20.85 -8.37
CA THR A 594 -12.71 -21.41 -9.70
C THR A 594 -13.64 -22.58 -9.96
N PHE A 595 -14.35 -22.55 -11.09
CA PHE A 595 -15.04 -23.71 -11.64
C PHE A 595 -14.19 -24.30 -12.77
N SER A 596 -13.75 -25.55 -12.64
CA SER A 596 -12.88 -26.18 -13.61
C SER A 596 -13.36 -27.58 -14.02
N SER A 597 -13.24 -27.90 -15.30
CA SER A 597 -13.38 -29.23 -15.87
C SER A 597 -12.30 -29.44 -16.93
N THR A 598 -11.67 -30.61 -16.94
CA THR A 598 -10.72 -31.04 -17.98
C THR A 598 -11.42 -31.78 -19.13
N GLY A 599 -12.70 -32.16 -18.97
CA GLY A 599 -13.51 -32.89 -19.94
C GLY A 599 -14.71 -32.07 -20.43
N SER A 600 -15.87 -32.69 -20.62
CA SER A 600 -17.09 -31.91 -20.85
C SER A 600 -17.45 -31.12 -19.59
N ALA A 601 -17.80 -29.85 -19.73
CA ALA A 601 -18.42 -29.03 -18.70
C ALA A 601 -19.90 -28.82 -19.04
N PRO A 602 -20.86 -29.17 -18.17
CA PRO A 602 -22.25 -28.79 -18.37
C PRO A 602 -22.42 -27.26 -18.25
N GLY A 603 -23.55 -26.73 -18.70
CA GLY A 603 -23.93 -25.35 -18.37
C GLY A 603 -24.13 -25.18 -16.87
N LEU A 604 -23.81 -24.00 -16.35
CA LEU A 604 -23.85 -23.68 -14.93
C LEU A 604 -24.54 -22.34 -14.73
N THR A 605 -25.59 -22.32 -13.90
CA THR A 605 -26.22 -21.09 -13.45
C THR A 605 -25.73 -20.78 -12.04
N LEU A 606 -25.14 -19.60 -11.86
CA LEU A 606 -24.71 -19.10 -10.55
C LEU A 606 -25.67 -18.03 -10.09
N ARG A 607 -26.23 -18.17 -8.89
CA ARG A 607 -27.17 -17.24 -8.28
C ARG A 607 -26.57 -16.67 -7.01
N LEU A 608 -26.31 -15.36 -7.00
CA LEU A 608 -25.76 -14.63 -5.87
C LEU A 608 -26.88 -13.88 -5.13
N THR A 609 -26.98 -14.10 -3.82
CA THR A 609 -27.99 -13.52 -2.91
C THR A 609 -27.39 -13.07 -1.60
N ASP A 610 -28.18 -12.40 -0.77
CA ASP A 610 -27.88 -12.30 0.66
C ASP A 610 -28.01 -13.68 1.36
N ALA A 611 -27.60 -13.76 2.62
CA ALA A 611 -27.67 -14.98 3.44
C ALA A 611 -29.11 -15.50 3.69
N SER A 612 -30.14 -14.70 3.41
CA SER A 612 -31.56 -15.10 3.49
C SER A 612 -32.13 -15.59 2.15
N GLY A 613 -31.32 -15.59 1.08
CA GLY A 613 -31.73 -15.94 -0.28
C GLY A 613 -32.38 -14.79 -1.06
N GLY A 614 -32.34 -13.58 -0.51
CA GLY A 614 -32.89 -12.33 -1.05
C GLY A 614 -31.90 -11.52 -1.89
N ALA A 615 -32.32 -10.32 -2.30
CA ALA A 615 -31.46 -9.41 -3.06
C ALA A 615 -30.44 -8.72 -2.14
N LEU A 616 -29.20 -8.60 -2.61
CA LEU A 616 -28.16 -7.85 -1.90
C LEU A 616 -28.49 -6.36 -1.88
N LEU A 617 -28.28 -5.71 -0.72
CA LEU A 617 -28.49 -4.27 -0.57
C LEU A 617 -27.54 -3.51 -1.49
N ALA A 618 -28.02 -2.42 -2.10
CA ALA A 618 -27.18 -1.58 -2.96
C ALA A 618 -25.94 -1.03 -2.21
N GLY A 619 -26.07 -0.74 -0.91
CA GLY A 619 -24.97 -0.28 -0.07
C GLY A 619 -23.87 -1.32 0.19
N ALA A 620 -24.12 -2.60 -0.08
CA ALA A 620 -23.08 -3.63 -0.06
C ALA A 620 -22.11 -3.50 -1.23
N ALA A 621 -22.49 -2.77 -2.28
CA ALA A 621 -21.72 -2.60 -3.52
C ALA A 621 -21.15 -3.94 -4.04
N ALA A 622 -21.94 -5.01 -3.92
CA ALA A 622 -21.51 -6.34 -4.32
C ALA A 622 -21.27 -6.37 -5.83
N GLN A 623 -20.26 -7.13 -6.25
CA GLN A 623 -19.97 -7.37 -7.66
C GLN A 623 -19.24 -8.71 -7.86
N VAL A 624 -19.33 -9.24 -9.07
CA VAL A 624 -18.63 -10.44 -9.49
C VAL A 624 -17.88 -10.13 -10.78
N THR A 625 -16.56 -10.28 -10.75
CA THR A 625 -15.75 -10.35 -11.97
C THR A 625 -15.55 -11.81 -12.33
N ILE A 626 -16.03 -12.22 -13.51
CA ILE A 626 -15.83 -13.56 -14.04
C ILE A 626 -14.88 -13.50 -15.23
N VAL A 627 -13.84 -14.33 -15.21
CA VAL A 627 -12.89 -14.51 -16.32
C VAL A 627 -12.92 -15.95 -16.80
N ARG A 628 -12.80 -16.15 -18.11
CA ARG A 628 -12.59 -17.47 -18.68
C ARG A 628 -11.11 -17.71 -18.91
N ILE A 629 -10.55 -18.67 -18.18
CA ILE A 629 -9.13 -19.04 -18.29
C ILE A 629 -8.90 -19.92 -19.54
N ARG A 630 -9.81 -20.87 -19.80
CA ARG A 630 -9.79 -21.74 -21.00
C ARG A 630 -11.19 -22.22 -21.39
#